data_AF-A0A0D9PEJ5-F1
#
_entry.id   AF-A0A0D9PEJ5-F1
#
_cell.length_a   1.000
_cell.length_b   1.000
_cell.length_c   1.000
_cell.angle_alpha   90.00
_cell.angle_beta   90.00
_cell.angle_gamma   90.00
#
_symmetry.space_group_name_H-M   'P 1'
#
loop_
_entity.id
_entity.type
_entity.pdbx_description
1 polymer ?
#
loop_
_entity_poly.entity_id
_entity_poly.type
_entity_poly.pdbx_seq_one_letter_code
_entity_poly.pdbx_strand_id
1 'polypeptide(L)'
;DFKNARIFFVNGTREEADADVATTIWADWDVYESWRLRPEPGSETLSEVLMSGGDGDKGIGIRHYKSPFAFLTPETYVACRQVLPIGGEQVVIKQARTTFPPDGSPNYNIPRDCAPVRLLSECAELLPLSPRARFDYRFAVQSQCYKNVTGIDWTKYQS
;
A
#
# COMPACT_ATOMS: atom_id res chain seq x y z
N ASP A 1 -4.83 19.93 -1.51
CA ASP A 1 -5.01 20.82 -0.34
C ASP A 1 -3.86 20.53 0.61
N PHE A 2 -2.81 21.36 0.54
CA PHE A 2 -1.47 21.04 1.05
C PHE A 2 -1.31 21.20 2.58
N LYS A 3 -2.37 21.62 3.29
CA LYS A 3 -2.24 22.06 4.69
C LYS A 3 -2.53 21.00 5.74
N ASN A 4 -3.19 19.88 5.42
CA ASN A 4 -3.76 18.99 6.45
C ASN A 4 -3.66 17.49 6.11
N ALA A 5 -2.59 17.01 5.47
CA ALA A 5 -2.50 15.61 5.05
C ALA A 5 -1.31 14.86 5.69
N ARG A 6 -1.47 13.61 6.19
CA ARG A 6 -0.43 12.58 6.39
C ARG A 6 0.19 12.43 5.03
N ILE A 7 1.35 13.03 4.90
CA ILE A 7 2.14 12.88 3.70
C ILE A 7 2.72 11.48 3.80
N PHE A 8 2.25 10.59 2.94
CA PHE A 8 2.95 9.34 2.69
C PHE A 8 4.28 9.70 2.05
N PHE A 9 5.34 9.38 2.76
CA PHE A 9 6.70 9.69 2.37
C PHE A 9 7.25 8.51 1.60
N VAL A 10 7.89 8.78 0.48
CA VAL A 10 8.57 7.73 -0.26
C VAL A 10 10.02 7.67 0.21
N ASN A 11 10.40 6.55 0.81
CA ASN A 11 11.79 6.22 1.08
C ASN A 11 12.40 5.60 -0.19
N GLY A 12 13.21 6.39 -0.87
CA GLY A 12 13.89 6.02 -2.10
C GLY A 12 14.37 7.26 -2.86
N THR A 13 15.20 7.05 -3.88
CA THR A 13 15.60 8.13 -4.78
C THR A 13 14.43 8.53 -5.69
N ARG A 14 14.57 9.65 -6.39
CA ARG A 14 13.57 10.06 -7.39
C ARG A 14 13.39 8.99 -8.47
N GLU A 15 14.47 8.34 -8.87
CA GLU A 15 14.47 7.26 -9.85
C GLU A 15 13.71 6.03 -9.35
N GLU A 16 13.89 5.65 -8.08
CA GLU A 16 13.13 4.55 -7.46
C GLU A 16 11.64 4.89 -7.34
N ALA A 17 11.31 6.14 -7.01
CA ALA A 17 9.94 6.62 -6.99
C ALA A 17 9.30 6.59 -8.40
N ASP A 18 10.00 7.11 -9.41
CA ASP A 18 9.54 7.12 -10.81
C ASP A 18 9.39 5.72 -11.41
N ALA A 19 10.07 4.71 -10.84
CA ALA A 19 9.96 3.31 -11.21
C ALA A 19 8.93 2.52 -10.38
N ASP A 20 8.17 3.18 -9.49
CA ASP A 20 7.18 2.57 -8.59
C ASP A 20 7.76 1.45 -7.68
N VAL A 21 9.07 1.51 -7.38
CA VAL A 21 9.78 0.53 -6.51
C VAL A 21 10.19 1.10 -5.16
N ALA A 22 9.90 2.38 -4.92
CA ALA A 22 10.16 3.01 -3.64
C ALA A 22 9.08 2.69 -2.60
N THR A 23 9.43 2.81 -1.33
CA THR A 23 8.56 2.37 -0.22
C THR A 23 7.86 3.53 0.44
N THR A 24 6.56 3.41 0.68
CA THR A 24 5.82 4.37 1.48
C THR A 24 6.06 4.16 2.97
N ILE A 25 6.60 5.17 3.62
CA ILE A 25 6.74 5.29 5.07
C ILE A 25 5.82 6.40 5.58
N TRP A 26 5.39 6.29 6.84
CA TRP A 26 4.76 7.36 7.59
C TRP A 26 5.30 7.35 9.02
N ALA A 27 4.97 8.38 9.79
CA ALA A 27 5.30 8.40 11.21
C ALA A 27 4.02 8.37 12.04
N ASP A 28 4.08 7.64 13.14
CA ASP A 28 3.17 7.80 14.26
C ASP A 28 3.99 8.24 15.48
N TRP A 29 3.86 9.52 15.83
CA TRP A 29 4.61 10.15 16.92
C TRP A 29 6.15 10.09 16.75
N ASP A 30 6.82 9.16 17.42
CA ASP A 30 8.30 8.98 17.42
C ASP A 30 8.73 7.71 16.67
N VAL A 31 7.79 7.02 16.00
CA VAL A 31 8.04 5.74 15.32
C VAL A 31 7.74 5.86 13.83
N TYR A 32 8.66 5.34 13.02
CA TYR A 32 8.39 5.12 11.60
C TYR A 32 7.59 3.85 11.42
N GLU A 33 6.62 3.91 10.53
CA GLU A 33 5.79 2.81 10.12
C GLU A 33 5.84 2.69 8.60
N SER A 34 5.72 1.46 8.13
CA SER A 34 5.75 1.11 6.72
C SER A 34 4.93 -0.16 6.49
N TRP A 35 4.76 -0.53 5.23
CA TRP A 35 4.07 -1.77 4.87
C TRP A 35 5.06 -2.94 4.81
N ARG A 36 4.64 -4.10 5.31
CA ARG A 36 5.37 -5.36 5.23
C ARG A 36 4.49 -6.48 4.72
N LEU A 37 5.04 -7.34 3.88
CA LEU A 37 4.46 -8.59 3.44
C LEU A 37 4.96 -9.73 4.33
N ARG A 38 4.03 -10.45 4.94
CA ARG A 38 4.33 -11.68 5.65
C ARG A 38 3.80 -12.87 4.86
N PRO A 39 4.65 -13.78 4.37
CA PRO A 39 4.20 -14.98 3.69
C PRO A 39 3.19 -15.75 4.53
N GLU A 40 2.08 -16.13 3.91
CA GLU A 40 1.03 -16.89 4.57
C GLU A 40 1.48 -18.34 4.77
N PRO A 41 1.37 -18.90 5.98
CA PRO A 41 1.74 -20.29 6.22
C PRO A 41 0.98 -21.24 5.28
N GLY A 42 1.71 -22.08 4.56
CA GLY A 42 1.14 -23.04 3.61
C GLY A 42 0.78 -22.45 2.24
N SER A 43 1.13 -21.19 1.96
CA SER A 43 1.01 -20.59 0.64
C SER A 43 2.36 -20.13 0.11
N GLU A 44 2.64 -20.43 -1.16
CA GLU A 44 3.83 -19.92 -1.87
C GLU A 44 3.57 -18.58 -2.56
N THR A 45 2.31 -18.15 -2.62
CA THR A 45 1.88 -17.02 -3.46
C THR A 45 1.08 -15.96 -2.71
N LEU A 46 0.65 -16.23 -1.47
CA LEU A 46 -0.07 -15.26 -0.65
C LEU A 46 0.81 -14.71 0.45
N SER A 47 0.70 -13.40 0.66
CA SER A 47 1.26 -12.72 1.82
C SER A 47 0.20 -11.84 2.47
N GLU A 48 0.21 -11.78 3.79
CA GLU A 48 -0.55 -10.77 4.52
C GLU A 48 0.13 -9.41 4.40
N VAL A 49 -0.67 -8.35 4.25
CA VAL A 49 -0.19 -6.97 4.20
C VAL A 49 -0.36 -6.37 5.59
N LEU A 50 0.75 -6.00 6.21
CA LEU A 50 0.79 -5.54 7.60
C LEU A 50 1.37 -4.14 7.67
N MET A 51 0.81 -3.31 8.56
CA MET A 51 1.53 -2.15 9.07
C MET A 51 2.62 -2.64 10.03
N SER A 52 3.85 -2.17 9.83
CA SER A 52 5.01 -2.58 10.61
C SER A 52 5.89 -1.38 10.90
N GLY A 53 6.37 -1.31 12.15
CA GLY A 53 7.41 -0.35 12.51
C GLY A 53 8.69 -0.57 11.70
N GLY A 54 9.34 0.53 11.31
CA GLY A 54 10.59 0.56 10.55
C GLY A 54 10.41 0.77 9.05
N ASP A 55 11.41 0.32 8.27
CA ASP A 55 11.52 0.62 6.84
C ASP A 55 10.49 -0.12 5.96
N GLY A 56 9.91 -1.21 6.47
CA GLY A 56 9.01 -2.10 5.72
C GLY A 56 9.68 -2.79 4.55
N ASP A 57 8.88 -3.30 3.61
CA ASP A 57 9.35 -4.00 2.44
C ASP A 57 9.48 -3.06 1.23
N LYS A 58 10.50 -3.31 0.40
CA LYS A 58 10.77 -2.52 -0.81
C LYS A 58 9.66 -2.68 -1.84
N GLY A 59 9.31 -1.59 -2.53
CA GLY A 59 8.35 -1.59 -3.63
C GLY A 59 6.89 -1.58 -3.22
N ILE A 60 6.59 -1.41 -1.93
CA ILE A 60 5.23 -1.13 -1.46
C ILE A 60 5.10 0.37 -1.22
N GLY A 61 4.48 1.07 -2.17
CA GLY A 61 4.37 2.52 -2.10
C GLY A 61 3.16 3.05 -2.83
N ILE A 62 2.87 4.33 -2.66
CA ILE A 62 1.88 5.01 -3.50
C ILE A 62 2.51 5.30 -4.85
N ARG A 63 1.83 4.88 -5.92
CA ARG A 63 2.25 5.11 -7.30
C ARG A 63 2.64 6.57 -7.55
N HIS A 64 3.78 6.78 -8.24
CA HIS A 64 4.39 8.11 -8.36
C HIS A 64 4.29 8.73 -9.77
N TYR A 65 4.42 10.07 -9.80
CA TYR A 65 4.63 11.08 -10.88
C TYR A 65 3.98 10.96 -12.28
N LYS A 66 3.70 9.78 -12.82
CA LYS A 66 3.21 9.59 -14.22
C LYS A 66 1.82 8.99 -14.35
N SER A 67 1.25 8.49 -13.25
CA SER A 67 -0.11 7.98 -13.21
C SER A 67 -1.09 9.10 -12.83
N PRO A 68 -2.26 9.22 -13.49
CA PRO A 68 -3.33 10.10 -13.02
C PRO A 68 -4.01 9.57 -11.73
N PHE A 69 -3.66 8.35 -11.30
CA PHE A 69 -4.24 7.69 -10.14
C PHE A 69 -3.21 7.39 -9.05
N ALA A 70 -3.59 7.67 -7.81
CA ALA A 70 -2.81 7.41 -6.61
C ALA A 70 -3.30 6.14 -5.91
N PHE A 71 -2.58 5.04 -6.07
CA PHE A 71 -2.92 3.77 -5.43
C PHE A 71 -1.67 3.07 -4.88
N LEU A 72 -1.88 2.19 -3.91
CA LEU A 72 -0.81 1.39 -3.32
C LEU A 72 -0.34 0.33 -4.34
N THR A 73 0.97 0.28 -4.57
CA THR A 73 1.66 -0.76 -5.33
C THR A 73 2.13 -1.87 -4.38
N PRO A 74 2.34 -3.11 -4.88
CA PRO A 74 2.02 -3.58 -6.23
C PRO A 74 0.51 -3.77 -6.46
N GLU A 75 0.05 -3.75 -7.71
CA GLU A 75 -1.38 -3.95 -8.09
C GLU A 75 -1.85 -5.41 -8.00
N THR A 76 -1.43 -6.11 -6.95
CA THR A 76 -1.71 -7.54 -6.72
C THR A 76 -2.41 -7.77 -5.39
N TYR A 77 -3.04 -6.72 -4.85
CA TYR A 77 -3.81 -6.82 -3.62
C TYR A 77 -5.14 -7.52 -3.87
N VAL A 78 -5.54 -8.33 -2.90
CA VAL A 78 -6.79 -9.08 -2.91
C VAL A 78 -7.49 -8.90 -1.57
N ALA A 79 -8.81 -8.74 -1.61
CA ALA A 79 -9.67 -8.76 -0.43
C ALA A 79 -10.24 -10.16 -0.28
N CYS A 80 -9.88 -10.84 0.81
CA CYS A 80 -10.26 -12.22 1.08
C CYS A 80 -11.23 -12.28 2.26
N ARG A 81 -12.29 -13.09 2.14
CA ARG A 81 -13.14 -13.41 3.28
C ARG A 81 -12.44 -14.42 4.19
N GLN A 82 -12.27 -14.09 5.46
CA GLN A 82 -11.67 -14.97 6.46
C GLN A 82 -12.65 -15.24 7.59
N VAL A 83 -12.89 -16.52 7.89
CA VAL A 83 -13.65 -16.96 9.07
C VAL A 83 -12.72 -16.93 10.28
N LEU A 84 -13.14 -16.25 11.34
CA LEU A 84 -12.35 -16.14 12.57
C LEU A 84 -12.46 -17.41 13.42
N PRO A 85 -11.39 -17.83 14.12
CA PRO A 85 -11.43 -19.01 14.99
C PRO A 85 -12.49 -18.96 16.10
N ILE A 86 -12.88 -17.75 16.51
CA ILE A 86 -13.87 -17.49 17.56
C ILE A 86 -15.30 -17.29 17.01
N GLY A 87 -15.51 -17.57 15.72
CA GLY A 87 -16.75 -17.27 15.01
C GLY A 87 -16.78 -15.85 14.44
N GLY A 88 -17.59 -15.67 13.39
CA GLY A 88 -17.66 -14.43 12.62
C GLY A 88 -16.76 -14.43 11.39
N GLU A 89 -16.93 -13.42 10.55
CA GLU A 89 -16.17 -13.22 9.31
C GLU A 89 -15.54 -11.83 9.30
N GLN A 90 -14.35 -11.72 8.72
CA GLN A 90 -13.71 -10.45 8.40
C GLN A 90 -13.20 -10.44 6.97
N VAL A 91 -13.03 -9.27 6.39
CA VAL A 91 -12.33 -9.09 5.13
C VAL A 91 -10.90 -8.69 5.43
N VAL A 92 -9.95 -9.49 4.97
CA VAL A 92 -8.52 -9.19 5.09
C VAL A 92 -7.93 -8.84 3.75
N ILE A 93 -6.98 -7.90 3.76
CA ILE A 93 -6.22 -7.55 2.57
C ILE A 93 -4.94 -8.38 2.55
N LYS A 94 -4.74 -9.10 1.44
CA LYS A 94 -3.55 -9.89 1.15
C LYS A 94 -2.92 -9.42 -0.14
N GLN A 95 -1.68 -9.82 -0.38
CA GLN A 95 -0.98 -9.67 -1.65
C GLN A 95 -0.84 -11.05 -2.30
N ALA A 96 -1.29 -11.18 -3.55
CA ALA A 96 -1.22 -12.41 -4.32
C ALA A 96 -0.13 -12.28 -5.40
N ARG A 97 1.04 -12.90 -5.19
CA ARG A 97 2.17 -12.82 -6.11
C ARG A 97 1.81 -13.45 -7.46
N THR A 98 1.93 -12.69 -8.54
CA THR A 98 1.82 -13.20 -9.91
C THR A 98 2.99 -14.13 -10.22
N THR A 99 2.70 -15.29 -10.80
CA THR A 99 3.69 -16.24 -11.34
C THR A 99 3.54 -16.34 -12.86
N PHE A 100 4.62 -16.73 -13.53
CA PHE A 100 4.67 -16.90 -14.99
C PHE A 100 5.07 -18.33 -15.30
N PRO A 101 4.12 -19.20 -15.71
CA PRO A 101 4.41 -20.56 -16.15
C PRO A 101 5.23 -20.55 -17.46
N PRO A 102 5.70 -21.71 -17.94
CA PRO A 102 6.48 -21.82 -19.18
C PRO A 102 5.78 -21.28 -20.44
N ASP A 103 4.45 -21.18 -20.44
CA ASP A 103 3.67 -20.58 -21.52
C ASP A 103 3.73 -19.03 -21.56
N GLY A 104 4.35 -18.42 -20.54
CA GLY A 104 4.50 -16.98 -20.39
C GLY A 104 3.22 -16.24 -19.98
N SER A 105 2.11 -16.95 -19.77
CA SER A 105 0.85 -16.33 -19.36
C SER A 105 0.90 -15.90 -17.88
N PRO A 106 0.36 -14.75 -17.48
CA PRO A 106 0.35 -14.37 -16.07
C PRO A 106 -0.66 -15.23 -15.30
N ASN A 107 -0.21 -15.91 -14.25
CA ASN A 107 -1.07 -16.51 -13.24
C ASN A 107 -1.12 -15.61 -12.01
N TYR A 108 -2.27 -14.99 -11.76
CA TYR A 108 -2.46 -14.02 -10.67
C TYR A 108 -2.61 -14.67 -9.28
N ASN A 109 -2.75 -15.99 -9.20
CA ASN A 109 -2.85 -16.74 -7.94
C ASN A 109 -3.91 -16.20 -6.96
N ILE A 110 -5.04 -15.68 -7.48
CA ILE A 110 -6.14 -15.16 -6.67
C ILE A 110 -6.99 -16.35 -6.16
N PRO A 111 -7.13 -16.54 -4.83
CA PRO A 111 -7.97 -17.60 -4.28
C PRO A 111 -9.46 -17.39 -4.58
N ARG A 112 -10.25 -18.48 -4.54
CA ARG A 112 -11.68 -18.46 -4.90
C ARG A 112 -12.54 -17.55 -4.03
N ASP A 113 -12.16 -17.37 -2.77
CA ASP A 113 -12.81 -16.56 -1.73
C ASP A 113 -12.25 -15.13 -1.64
N CYS A 114 -11.44 -14.74 -2.62
CA CYS A 114 -10.84 -13.43 -2.71
C CYS A 114 -11.25 -12.70 -3.99
N ALA A 115 -11.30 -11.37 -3.92
CA ALA A 115 -11.49 -10.51 -5.08
C ALA A 115 -10.25 -9.59 -5.25
N PRO A 116 -9.78 -9.35 -6.49
CA PRO A 116 -8.75 -8.36 -6.73
C PRO A 116 -9.25 -6.96 -6.34
N VAL A 117 -8.40 -6.19 -5.67
CA VAL A 117 -8.71 -4.83 -5.25
C VAL A 117 -7.55 -3.90 -5.54
N ARG A 118 -7.86 -2.63 -5.76
CA ARG A 118 -6.89 -1.55 -5.81
C ARG A 118 -7.08 -0.68 -4.57
N LEU A 119 -6.01 -0.49 -3.81
CA LEU A 119 -6.05 0.28 -2.57
C LEU A 119 -5.71 1.74 -2.88
N LEU A 120 -6.59 2.65 -2.48
CA LEU A 120 -6.48 4.08 -2.81
C LEU A 120 -6.09 4.86 -1.56
N SER A 121 -5.17 5.80 -1.70
CA SER A 121 -4.74 6.63 -0.58
C SER A 121 -5.73 7.77 -0.35
N GLU A 122 -6.39 7.79 0.81
CA GLU A 122 -7.09 8.97 1.30
C GLU A 122 -6.15 9.83 2.15
N CYS A 123 -6.22 11.15 1.99
CA CYS A 123 -5.47 12.09 2.81
C CYS A 123 -6.07 12.14 4.23
N ALA A 124 -5.30 11.80 5.27
CA ALA A 124 -5.66 11.97 6.69
C ALA A 124 -4.85 13.12 7.33
N GLU A 125 -5.01 13.57 8.57
CA GLU A 125 -4.17 14.65 9.14
C GLU A 125 -2.77 14.15 9.60
N LEU A 126 -1.69 14.89 9.26
CA LEU A 126 -0.33 14.57 9.74
C LEU A 126 -0.15 15.04 11.18
N LEU A 127 0.03 14.08 12.08
CA LEU A 127 0.39 14.38 13.46
C LEU A 127 1.78 15.02 13.52
N PRO A 128 1.98 16.05 14.35
CA PRO A 128 3.30 16.64 14.51
C PRO A 128 4.26 15.61 15.12
N LEU A 129 5.51 15.63 14.65
CA LEU A 129 6.59 14.88 15.29
C LEU A 129 6.80 15.39 16.71
N SER A 130 7.08 14.48 17.65
CA SER A 130 7.46 14.93 18.99
C SER A 130 8.81 15.64 18.95
N PRO A 131 9.11 16.56 19.89
CA PRO A 131 10.41 17.23 19.97
C PRO A 131 11.60 16.26 20.15
N ARG A 132 11.35 14.99 20.47
CA ARG A 132 12.37 13.94 20.64
C ARG A 132 12.56 13.08 19.38
N ALA A 133 11.75 13.27 18.35
CA ALA A 133 11.88 12.54 17.10
C ALA A 133 13.29 12.73 16.54
N ARG A 134 13.95 11.61 16.20
CA ARG A 134 15.32 11.62 15.65
C ARG A 134 15.35 11.71 14.14
N PHE A 135 14.24 12.16 13.56
CA PHE A 135 14.03 12.14 12.13
C PHE A 135 13.19 13.33 11.70
N ASP A 136 13.33 13.70 10.43
CA ASP A 136 12.55 14.75 9.80
C ASP A 136 12.11 14.30 8.40
N TYR A 137 11.21 15.08 7.81
CA TYR A 137 10.65 14.79 6.50
C TYR A 137 11.38 15.49 5.35
N ARG A 138 12.60 15.99 5.56
CA ARG A 138 13.29 16.89 4.62
C ARG A 138 13.62 16.24 3.29
N PHE A 139 13.94 14.95 3.31
CA PHE A 139 14.31 14.17 2.12
C PHE A 139 13.18 13.31 1.60
N ALA A 140 12.02 13.42 2.22
CA ALA A 140 10.92 12.54 1.95
C ALA A 140 10.11 13.05 0.76
N VAL A 141 9.99 12.23 -0.28
CA VAL A 141 9.20 12.60 -1.47
C VAL A 141 7.72 12.48 -1.14
N GLN A 142 6.95 13.49 -1.53
CA GLN A 142 5.51 13.54 -1.27
C GLN A 142 4.74 12.63 -2.23
N SER A 143 3.86 11.80 -1.69
CA SER A 143 2.92 11.01 -2.48
C SER A 143 1.59 11.74 -2.72
N GLN A 144 0.89 11.36 -3.78
CA GLN A 144 -0.47 11.83 -4.02
C GLN A 144 -1.48 11.10 -3.12
N CYS A 145 -2.57 11.77 -2.77
CA CYS A 145 -3.72 11.18 -2.07
C CYS A 145 -5.01 11.90 -2.47
N TYR A 146 -6.13 11.20 -2.32
CA TYR A 146 -7.46 11.73 -2.56
C TYR A 146 -8.01 12.40 -1.30
N LYS A 147 -8.71 13.52 -1.48
CA LYS A 147 -9.39 14.20 -0.36
C LYS A 147 -10.57 13.41 0.20
N ASN A 148 -11.27 12.66 -0.66
CA ASN A 148 -12.41 11.84 -0.30
C ASN A 148 -12.51 10.70 -1.33
N VAL A 149 -12.08 9.50 -0.95
CA VAL A 149 -12.10 8.31 -1.82
C VAL A 149 -13.53 7.84 -2.06
N THR A 150 -14.39 7.93 -1.05
CA THR A 150 -15.79 7.48 -1.14
C THR A 150 -16.65 8.35 -2.07
N GLY A 151 -16.26 9.61 -2.28
CA GLY A 151 -16.93 10.55 -3.17
C GLY A 151 -16.43 10.52 -4.61
N ILE A 152 -15.48 9.65 -4.97
CA ILE A 152 -14.96 9.56 -6.34
C ILE A 152 -16.02 8.93 -7.23
N ASP A 153 -16.34 9.61 -8.33
CA ASP A 153 -17.20 9.06 -9.38
C ASP A 153 -16.40 8.09 -10.25
N TRP A 154 -16.36 6.83 -9.81
CA TRP A 154 -15.62 5.75 -10.48
C TRP A 154 -16.09 5.48 -11.91
N THR A 155 -17.31 5.86 -12.27
CA THR A 155 -17.84 5.66 -13.63
C THR A 155 -17.06 6.43 -14.69
N LYS A 156 -16.40 7.53 -14.30
CA LYS A 156 -15.54 8.34 -15.18
C LYS A 156 -14.18 7.71 -15.48
N TYR A 157 -13.85 6.61 -14.81
CA TYR A 157 -12.53 5.97 -14.84
C TYR A 157 -12.60 4.48 -15.22
N GLN A 158 -13.77 4.01 -15.64
CA GLN A 158 -13.94 2.71 -16.31
C GLN A 158 -13.56 2.88 -17.79
N SER A 159 -12.28 2.77 -18.10
CA SER A 159 -11.77 2.63 -19.47
C SER A 159 -11.05 1.31 -19.64
#